data_AF-A0A830F128-F1
#
_entry.id   AF-A0A830F128-F1
#
_cell.length_a   1.000
_cell.length_b   1.000
_cell.length_c   1.000
_cell.angle_alpha   90.00
_cell.angle_beta   90.00
_cell.angle_gamma   90.00
#
_symmetry.space_group_name_H-M   'P 1'
#
loop_
_entity.id
_entity.type
_entity.pdbx_description
1 polymer ?
#
loop_
_entity_poly.entity_id
_entity_poly.type
_entity_poly.pdbx_seq_one_letter_code
_entity_poly.pdbx_strand_id
1 'polypeptide(L)'
;MSQDVHETAAELAADFEQSETVAIERSAVVKELKRRLDVATIDHDAVRAGFEDAGWTYGRHLYFAADAVTDRVHGVVDELRSEGRLLVTHDEVCDRVVDDEQQPRDDIKGWSRGPFAETVADAFAETAWRVDALERDGTSRRVYTLPLYAVFERNHPRGERPLSRSELFSHYLAVSVDDAIDG
;
A
#
# COMPACT_ATOMS: atom_id res chain seq x y z
N MET A 1 31.09 16.80 5.96
CA MET A 1 30.37 15.76 6.73
C MET A 1 28.86 15.88 6.58
N SER A 2 28.19 16.91 7.10
CA SER A 2 26.72 17.04 6.96
C SER A 2 26.30 17.20 5.48
N GLN A 3 27.07 17.97 4.69
CA GLN A 3 26.89 18.07 3.23
C GLN A 3 27.12 16.71 2.53
N ASP A 4 28.22 16.01 2.83
CA ASP A 4 28.49 14.68 2.26
C ASP A 4 27.39 13.65 2.60
N VAL A 5 26.83 13.71 3.81
CA VAL A 5 25.70 12.85 4.23
C VAL A 5 24.44 13.18 3.43
N HIS A 6 24.13 14.46 3.24
CA HIS A 6 22.98 14.93 2.48
C HIS A 6 23.08 14.48 1.01
N GLU A 7 24.20 14.74 0.35
CA GLU A 7 24.44 14.36 -1.05
C GLU A 7 24.36 12.84 -1.23
N THR A 8 25.02 12.06 -0.34
CA THR A 8 24.98 10.59 -0.40
C THR A 8 23.59 10.04 -0.10
N ALA A 9 22.80 10.72 0.74
CA ALA A 9 21.42 10.34 1.02
C ALA A 9 20.51 10.56 -0.19
N ALA A 10 20.69 11.66 -0.92
CA ALA A 10 19.98 11.90 -2.18
C ALA A 10 20.36 10.88 -3.26
N GLU A 11 21.65 10.53 -3.39
CA GLU A 11 22.11 9.47 -4.29
C GLU A 11 21.51 8.11 -3.92
N LEU A 12 21.48 7.77 -2.63
CA LEU A 12 20.88 6.53 -2.17
C LEU A 12 19.36 6.47 -2.43
N ALA A 13 18.65 7.58 -2.29
CA ALA A 13 17.23 7.67 -2.63
C ALA A 13 16.99 7.42 -4.13
N ALA A 14 17.85 7.98 -5.00
CA ALA A 14 17.81 7.75 -6.44
C ALA A 14 18.14 6.29 -6.81
N ASP A 15 19.06 5.64 -6.10
CA ASP A 15 19.35 4.21 -6.29
C ASP A 15 18.12 3.34 -5.96
N PHE A 16 17.42 3.65 -4.87
CA PHE A 16 16.20 2.93 -4.50
C PHE A 16 15.08 3.10 -5.52
N GLU A 17 14.91 4.30 -6.06
CA GLU A 17 13.97 4.57 -7.14
C GLU A 17 14.31 3.74 -8.40
N GLN A 18 15.59 3.67 -8.78
CA GLN A 18 16.05 2.85 -9.92
C GLN A 18 15.84 1.35 -9.70
N SER A 19 15.88 0.88 -8.45
CA SER A 19 15.58 -0.50 -8.09
C SER A 19 14.10 -0.75 -7.79
N GLU A 20 13.21 0.17 -8.18
CA GLU A 20 11.75 0.09 -7.99
C GLU A 20 11.32 -0.08 -6.52
N THR A 21 12.17 0.31 -5.58
CA THR A 21 11.86 0.29 -4.15
C THR A 21 10.97 1.48 -3.81
N VAL A 22 9.78 1.21 -3.27
CA VAL A 22 8.78 2.26 -2.98
C VAL A 22 8.81 2.75 -1.53
N ALA A 23 9.30 1.93 -0.61
CA ALA A 23 9.40 2.24 0.82
C ALA A 23 10.56 1.49 1.46
N ILE A 24 11.21 2.12 2.45
CA ILE A 24 12.33 1.54 3.18
C ILE A 24 12.40 2.04 4.61
N GLU A 25 12.83 1.16 5.50
CA GLU A 25 13.05 1.49 6.91
C GLU A 25 14.25 2.41 7.11
N ARG A 26 14.10 3.38 8.02
CA ARG A 26 15.16 4.31 8.42
C ARG A 26 16.41 3.57 8.92
N SER A 27 16.25 2.45 9.61
CA SER A 27 17.36 1.61 10.09
C SER A 27 18.20 1.08 8.93
N ALA A 28 17.56 0.58 7.88
CA ALA A 28 18.21 0.08 6.67
C ALA A 28 18.94 1.21 5.92
N VAL A 29 18.28 2.36 5.73
CA VAL A 29 18.89 3.57 5.15
C VAL A 29 20.14 3.99 5.91
N VAL A 30 20.05 4.11 7.24
CA VAL A 30 21.18 4.54 8.07
C VAL A 30 22.33 3.53 8.01
N LYS A 31 22.05 2.22 7.98
CA LYS A 31 23.06 1.18 7.86
C LYS A 31 23.80 1.29 6.52
N GLU A 32 23.06 1.51 5.45
CA GLU A 32 23.61 1.63 4.10
C GLU A 32 24.45 2.91 3.94
N LEU A 33 23.98 4.05 4.45
CA LEU A 33 24.76 5.28 4.42
C LEU A 33 26.06 5.19 5.23
N LYS A 34 26.03 4.55 6.40
CA LYS A 34 27.25 4.34 7.22
C LYS A 34 28.27 3.51 6.47
N ARG A 35 27.81 2.51 5.71
CA ARG A 35 28.64 1.65 4.87
C ARG A 35 29.25 2.42 3.70
N ARG A 36 28.48 3.26 3.01
CA ARG A 36 28.96 4.06 1.87
C ARG A 36 29.96 5.15 2.27
N LEU A 37 29.73 5.80 3.41
CA LEU A 37 30.56 6.91 3.90
C LEU A 37 31.73 6.47 4.78
N ASP A 38 31.76 5.19 5.19
CA ASP A 38 32.73 4.64 6.15
C ASP A 38 32.76 5.43 7.48
N VAL A 39 31.58 5.63 8.09
CA VAL A 39 31.42 6.40 9.34
C VAL A 39 30.62 5.66 10.42
N ALA A 40 30.95 5.91 11.68
CA ALA A 40 30.26 5.32 12.83
C ALA A 40 28.90 6.00 13.13
N THR A 41 28.79 7.31 12.88
CA THR A 41 27.61 8.14 13.20
C THR A 41 27.19 8.97 12.00
N ILE A 42 25.90 9.26 11.90
CA ILE A 42 25.30 10.04 10.81
C ILE A 42 24.35 11.07 11.42
N ASP A 43 24.34 12.25 10.81
CA ASP A 43 23.37 13.30 11.08
C ASP A 43 22.03 12.96 10.41
N HIS A 44 21.02 12.66 11.23
CA HIS A 44 19.71 12.23 10.72
C HIS A 44 18.91 13.34 10.04
N ASP A 45 19.15 14.60 10.39
CA ASP A 45 18.47 15.72 9.75
C ASP A 45 19.02 15.91 8.33
N ALA A 46 20.32 15.74 8.13
CA ALA A 46 20.95 15.73 6.82
C ALA A 46 20.46 14.57 5.93
N VAL A 47 20.31 13.35 6.48
CA VAL A 47 19.73 12.22 5.75
C VAL A 47 18.30 12.52 5.32
N ARG A 48 17.49 13.04 6.25
CA ARG A 48 16.11 13.37 5.97
C ARG A 48 16.01 14.41 4.85
N ALA A 49 16.79 15.49 4.93
CA ALA A 49 16.82 16.52 3.90
C ALA A 49 17.26 15.97 2.54
N GLY A 50 18.24 15.07 2.49
CA GLY A 50 18.68 14.45 1.23
C GLY A 50 17.60 13.60 0.57
N PHE A 51 16.85 12.82 1.36
CA PHE A 51 15.68 12.07 0.86
C PHE A 51 14.55 13.00 0.41
N GLU A 52 14.23 14.03 1.19
CA GLU A 52 13.18 15.00 0.85
C GLU A 52 13.50 15.77 -0.45
N ASP A 53 14.77 16.14 -0.67
CA ASP A 53 15.22 16.78 -1.91
C ASP A 53 15.13 15.83 -3.13
N ALA A 54 15.25 14.52 -2.90
CA ALA A 54 15.04 13.48 -3.91
C ALA A 54 13.55 13.09 -4.08
N GLY A 55 12.61 13.80 -3.44
CA GLY A 55 11.17 13.56 -3.58
C GLY A 55 10.60 12.47 -2.66
N TRP A 56 11.40 11.95 -1.73
CA TRP A 56 10.95 10.93 -0.76
C TRP A 56 10.37 11.58 0.50
N THR A 57 9.32 10.95 1.05
CA THR A 57 8.69 11.39 2.29
C THR A 57 9.19 10.57 3.47
N TYR A 58 9.52 11.23 4.58
CA TYR A 58 9.84 10.58 5.84
C TYR A 58 8.65 10.60 6.82
N GLY A 59 8.30 9.44 7.39
CA GLY A 59 7.24 9.32 8.38
C GLY A 59 7.39 8.09 9.27
N ARG A 60 7.39 8.28 10.59
CA ARG A 60 7.41 7.20 11.60
C ARG A 60 8.43 6.07 11.31
N HIS A 61 9.67 6.45 11.02
CA HIS A 61 10.79 5.54 10.71
C HIS A 61 10.76 4.88 9.33
N LEU A 62 9.90 5.33 8.42
CA LEU A 62 9.93 4.95 7.01
C LEU A 62 10.29 6.13 6.13
N TYR A 63 11.06 5.85 5.09
CA TYR A 63 11.17 6.68 3.90
C TYR A 63 10.36 6.02 2.80
N PHE A 64 9.56 6.77 2.06
CA PHE A 64 8.77 6.24 0.95
C PHE A 64 8.56 7.27 -0.16
N ALA A 65 8.47 6.79 -1.40
CA ALA A 65 8.14 7.60 -2.58
C ALA A 65 6.61 7.59 -2.77
N ALA A 66 5.94 8.69 -2.42
CA ALA A 66 4.47 8.72 -2.33
C ALA A 66 3.77 8.37 -3.66
N ASP A 67 4.24 8.93 -4.77
CA ASP A 67 3.67 8.67 -6.10
C ASP A 67 3.86 7.19 -6.51
N ALA A 68 5.07 6.65 -6.28
CA ALA A 68 5.36 5.25 -6.57
C ALA A 68 4.54 4.28 -5.69
N VAL A 69 4.29 4.63 -4.42
CA VAL A 69 3.38 3.87 -3.54
C VAL A 69 1.96 3.87 -4.10
N THR A 70 1.45 5.02 -4.52
CA THR A 70 0.11 5.14 -5.13
C THR A 70 -0.01 4.30 -6.40
N ASP A 71 0.97 4.39 -7.30
CA ASP A 71 0.98 3.60 -8.55
C ASP A 71 1.00 2.10 -8.26
N ARG A 72 1.83 1.66 -7.31
CA ARG A 72 1.92 0.27 -6.91
C ARG A 72 0.62 -0.23 -6.27
N VAL A 73 -0.03 0.60 -5.46
CA VAL A 73 -1.35 0.30 -4.88
C VAL A 73 -2.39 0.08 -5.97
N HIS A 74 -2.41 0.90 -7.03
CA HIS A 74 -3.33 0.68 -8.15
C HIS A 74 -3.10 -0.67 -8.84
N GLY A 75 -1.84 -1.07 -9.02
CA GLY A 75 -1.48 -2.41 -9.51
C GLY A 75 -2.02 -3.53 -8.59
N VAL A 76 -1.78 -3.41 -7.29
CA VAL A 76 -2.28 -4.37 -6.28
C VAL A 76 -3.81 -4.45 -6.28
N VAL A 77 -4.52 -3.32 -6.42
CA VAL A 77 -5.98 -3.29 -6.52
C VAL A 77 -6.49 -4.11 -7.70
N ASP A 78 -5.82 -4.03 -8.85
CA ASP A 78 -6.21 -4.77 -10.05
C ASP A 78 -5.87 -6.27 -9.94
N GLU A 79 -4.74 -6.63 -9.33
CA GLU A 79 -4.40 -8.01 -8.99
C GLU A 79 -5.47 -8.63 -8.07
N LEU A 80 -5.77 -7.96 -6.95
CA LEU A 80 -6.77 -8.42 -5.97
C LEU A 80 -8.15 -8.61 -6.61
N ARG A 81 -8.54 -7.73 -7.54
CA ARG A 81 -9.78 -7.90 -8.30
C ARG A 81 -9.73 -9.12 -9.22
N SER A 82 -8.62 -9.35 -9.91
CA SER A 82 -8.45 -10.52 -10.78
C SER A 82 -8.49 -11.84 -10.01
N GLU A 83 -8.04 -11.82 -8.75
CA GLU A 83 -8.13 -12.94 -7.80
C GLU A 83 -9.54 -13.12 -7.19
N GLY A 84 -10.48 -12.21 -7.47
CA GLY A 84 -11.82 -12.24 -6.87
C GLY A 84 -11.85 -11.90 -5.38
N ARG A 85 -10.83 -11.20 -4.86
CA ARG A 85 -10.76 -10.82 -3.45
C ARG A 85 -11.78 -9.73 -3.13
N LEU A 86 -12.49 -9.91 -2.03
CA LEU A 86 -13.51 -8.96 -1.53
C LEU A 86 -13.11 -8.27 -0.23
N LEU A 87 -12.12 -8.82 0.48
CA LEU A 87 -11.61 -8.31 1.74
C LEU A 87 -10.11 -8.60 1.81
N VAL A 88 -9.33 -7.57 2.15
CA VAL A 88 -7.90 -7.69 2.46
C VAL A 88 -7.55 -6.84 3.68
N THR A 89 -6.50 -7.25 4.41
CA THR A 89 -5.96 -6.48 5.53
C THR A 89 -4.92 -5.47 5.05
N HIS A 90 -4.65 -4.45 5.87
CA HIS A 90 -3.58 -3.51 5.57
C HIS A 90 -2.20 -4.15 5.47
N ASP A 91 -1.89 -5.10 6.35
CA ASP A 91 -0.59 -5.78 6.33
C ASP A 91 -0.42 -6.54 5.00
N GLU A 92 -1.46 -7.25 4.52
CA GLU A 92 -1.43 -7.94 3.22
C GLU A 92 -1.24 -6.96 2.05
N VAL A 93 -1.91 -5.80 2.08
CA VAL A 93 -1.75 -4.77 1.06
C VAL A 93 -0.32 -4.26 1.04
N CYS A 94 0.21 -3.91 2.21
CA CYS A 94 1.59 -3.47 2.32
C CYS A 94 2.54 -4.56 1.80
N ASP A 95 2.25 -5.86 2.04
CA ASP A 95 3.14 -6.98 1.65
C ASP A 95 3.33 -6.98 0.13
N ARG A 96 2.24 -6.80 -0.59
CA ARG A 96 2.23 -6.71 -2.05
C ARG A 96 2.82 -5.40 -2.58
N VAL A 97 2.64 -4.28 -1.86
CA VAL A 97 3.16 -2.97 -2.29
C VAL A 97 4.69 -2.93 -2.26
N VAL A 98 5.31 -3.39 -1.17
CA VAL A 98 6.78 -3.28 -1.04
C VAL A 98 7.52 -4.47 -1.65
N ASP A 99 6.80 -5.55 -2.02
CA ASP A 99 7.31 -6.75 -2.70
C ASP A 99 8.58 -7.32 -2.05
N ASP A 100 8.61 -7.31 -0.71
CA ASP A 100 9.80 -7.64 0.04
C ASP A 100 9.46 -8.61 1.17
N GLU A 101 9.61 -9.91 0.87
CA GLU A 101 9.56 -11.00 1.85
C GLU A 101 10.68 -10.88 2.91
N GLN A 102 11.66 -9.98 2.74
CA GLN A 102 12.88 -9.92 3.55
C GLN A 102 12.86 -8.86 4.65
N GLN A 103 11.80 -8.04 4.75
CA GLN A 103 11.68 -7.03 5.81
C GLN A 103 10.61 -7.43 6.84
N PRO A 104 11.00 -7.86 8.07
CA PRO A 104 10.04 -8.12 9.13
C PRO A 104 9.41 -6.80 9.61
N ARG A 105 8.11 -6.62 9.35
CA ARG A 105 7.38 -5.36 9.58
C ARG A 105 6.81 -5.21 10.98
N ASP A 106 6.84 -6.28 11.77
CA ASP A 106 6.12 -6.41 13.04
C ASP A 106 6.47 -5.33 14.07
N ASP A 107 7.67 -4.74 13.98
CA ASP A 107 8.18 -3.79 14.98
C ASP A 107 8.11 -2.31 14.54
N ILE A 108 7.88 -2.03 13.25
CA ILE A 108 7.92 -0.65 12.73
C ILE A 108 6.52 -0.10 12.51
N LYS A 109 6.16 0.81 13.41
CA LYS A 109 4.83 1.44 13.42
C LYS A 109 4.53 2.29 12.18
N GLY A 110 5.53 2.66 11.38
CA GLY A 110 5.29 3.38 10.12
C GLY A 110 4.46 2.57 9.12
N TRP A 111 4.58 1.24 9.17
CA TRP A 111 3.85 0.34 8.28
C TRP A 111 2.34 0.32 8.56
N SER A 112 1.92 0.55 9.80
CA SER A 112 0.51 0.49 10.20
C SER A 112 -0.11 1.86 10.50
N ARG A 113 0.70 2.91 10.65
CA ARG A 113 0.22 4.26 10.96
C ARG A 113 1.17 5.36 10.49
N GLY A 114 0.61 6.54 10.23
CA GLY A 114 1.34 7.72 9.77
C GLY A 114 1.29 7.85 8.24
N PRO A 115 2.14 8.74 7.67
CA PRO A 115 1.99 9.18 6.29
C PRO A 115 1.98 8.04 5.27
N PHE A 116 2.86 7.04 5.40
CA PHE A 116 2.88 5.87 4.49
C PHE A 116 1.55 5.11 4.51
N ALA A 117 1.07 4.74 5.70
CA ALA A 117 -0.18 4.00 5.84
C ALA A 117 -1.40 4.81 5.40
N GLU A 118 -1.34 6.15 5.50
CA GLU A 118 -2.34 7.08 4.98
C GLU A 118 -2.30 7.12 3.45
N THR A 119 -1.12 7.26 2.83
CA THR A 119 -0.96 7.20 1.36
C THR A 119 -1.51 5.91 0.77
N VAL A 120 -1.22 4.75 1.39
CA VAL A 120 -1.79 3.46 0.94
C VAL A 120 -3.32 3.45 1.07
N ALA A 121 -3.86 4.03 2.15
CA ALA A 121 -5.31 4.09 2.36
C ALA A 121 -6.00 5.01 1.35
N ASP A 122 -5.42 6.18 1.11
CA ASP A 122 -5.96 7.18 0.19
C ASP A 122 -5.96 6.66 -1.25
N ALA A 123 -4.85 6.05 -1.69
CA ALA A 123 -4.77 5.40 -3.00
C ALA A 123 -5.82 4.30 -3.19
N PHE A 124 -6.15 3.52 -2.15
CA PHE A 124 -7.27 2.57 -2.22
C PHE A 124 -8.64 3.26 -2.32
N ALA A 125 -8.84 4.34 -1.57
CA ALA A 125 -10.09 5.10 -1.53
C ALA A 125 -10.40 5.84 -2.85
N GLU A 126 -9.38 6.10 -3.67
CA GLU A 126 -9.53 6.60 -5.05
C GLU A 126 -10.12 5.54 -6.00
N THR A 127 -10.18 4.29 -5.58
CA THR A 127 -10.72 3.18 -6.37
C THR A 127 -12.14 2.79 -5.90
N ALA A 128 -12.68 1.68 -6.43
CA ALA A 128 -13.96 1.14 -5.98
C ALA A 128 -13.90 0.43 -4.60
N TRP A 129 -12.72 0.32 -3.99
CA TRP A 129 -12.57 -0.29 -2.66
C TRP A 129 -12.94 0.70 -1.57
N ARG A 130 -13.61 0.20 -0.54
CA ARG A 130 -13.92 0.93 0.68
C ARG A 130 -12.85 0.64 1.73
N VAL A 131 -12.40 1.68 2.41
CA VAL A 131 -11.41 1.60 3.50
C VAL A 131 -12.12 1.79 4.83
N ASP A 132 -11.98 0.81 5.73
CA ASP A 132 -12.56 0.88 7.08
C ASP A 132 -11.46 0.69 8.14
N ALA A 133 -11.59 1.42 9.25
CA ALA A 133 -10.79 1.21 10.45
C ALA A 133 -11.62 0.44 11.49
N LEU A 134 -11.10 -0.72 11.90
CA LEU A 134 -11.70 -1.57 12.91
C LEU A 134 -10.90 -1.44 14.21
N GLU A 135 -11.56 -1.01 15.28
CA GLU A 135 -10.95 -0.98 16.61
C GLU A 135 -11.37 -2.20 17.42
N ARG A 136 -10.37 -2.95 17.92
CA ARG A 136 -10.58 -4.07 18.84
C ARG A 136 -9.48 -4.09 19.89
N ASP A 137 -9.85 -4.18 21.16
CA ASP A 137 -8.92 -4.28 22.29
C ASP A 137 -7.86 -3.14 22.30
N GLY A 138 -8.27 -1.93 21.91
CA GLY A 138 -7.37 -0.75 21.82
C GLY A 138 -6.42 -0.76 20.62
N THR A 139 -6.53 -1.76 19.74
CA THR A 139 -5.76 -1.87 18.50
C THR A 139 -6.66 -1.50 17.32
N SER A 140 -6.27 -0.45 16.58
CA SER A 140 -6.92 -0.09 15.32
C SER A 140 -6.27 -0.86 14.17
N ARG A 141 -7.06 -1.55 13.35
CA ARG A 141 -6.63 -2.25 12.15
C ARG A 141 -7.41 -1.72 10.95
N ARG A 142 -6.73 -1.47 9.86
CA ARG A 142 -7.37 -1.05 8.61
C ARG A 142 -7.66 -2.27 7.74
N VAL A 143 -8.84 -2.30 7.16
CA VAL A 143 -9.29 -3.30 6.20
C VAL A 143 -9.84 -2.63 4.95
N TYR A 144 -9.70 -3.32 3.83
CA TYR A 144 -10.15 -2.86 2.52
C TYR A 144 -11.20 -3.83 2.02
N THR A 145 -12.38 -3.33 1.68
CA THR A 145 -13.50 -4.12 1.19
C THR A 145 -13.91 -3.70 -0.20
N LEU A 146 -14.06 -4.65 -1.13
CA LEU A 146 -14.64 -4.38 -2.43
C LEU A 146 -16.15 -4.64 -2.33
N PRO A 147 -17.01 -3.62 -2.42
CA PRO A 147 -18.43 -3.84 -2.28
C PRO A 147 -18.97 -4.70 -3.44
N LEU A 148 -19.69 -5.78 -3.11
CA LEU A 148 -20.23 -6.74 -4.09
C LEU A 148 -21.05 -6.08 -5.21
N TYR A 149 -21.78 -5.00 -4.91
CA TYR A 149 -22.54 -4.27 -5.94
C TYR A 149 -21.63 -3.61 -6.99
N ALA A 150 -20.43 -3.17 -6.63
CA ALA A 150 -19.46 -2.62 -7.59
C ALA A 150 -18.95 -3.71 -8.54
N VAL A 151 -18.87 -4.96 -8.06
CA VAL A 151 -18.56 -6.14 -8.87
C VAL A 151 -19.71 -6.47 -9.83
N PHE A 152 -20.95 -6.42 -9.36
CA PHE A 152 -22.14 -6.69 -10.19
C PHE A 152 -22.38 -5.63 -11.25
N GLU A 153 -22.29 -4.33 -10.92
CA GLU A 153 -22.45 -3.24 -11.89
C GLU A 153 -21.42 -3.34 -13.03
N ARG A 154 -20.21 -3.83 -12.76
CA ARG A 154 -19.13 -3.98 -13.75
C ARG A 154 -19.28 -5.23 -14.63
N ASN A 155 -19.76 -6.34 -14.08
CA ASN A 155 -19.85 -7.63 -14.78
C ASN A 155 -21.25 -7.95 -15.33
N HIS A 156 -22.24 -7.08 -15.13
CA HIS A 156 -23.59 -7.33 -15.63
C HIS A 156 -23.61 -7.40 -17.17
N PRO A 157 -24.16 -8.47 -17.77
CA PRO A 157 -24.36 -8.55 -19.21
C PRO A 157 -25.32 -7.43 -19.63
N ARG A 158 -24.85 -6.51 -20.48
CA ARG A 158 -25.69 -5.45 -21.06
C ARG A 158 -26.85 -6.08 -21.83
N GLY A 159 -28.06 -6.07 -21.27
CA GLY A 159 -29.21 -6.70 -21.93
C GLY A 159 -30.59 -6.32 -21.40
N GLU A 160 -30.77 -6.20 -20.09
CA GLU A 160 -32.07 -5.86 -19.51
C GLU A 160 -31.97 -4.65 -18.57
N ARG A 161 -33.09 -3.92 -18.42
CA ARG A 161 -33.27 -2.60 -17.75
C ARG A 161 -32.38 -2.38 -16.52
N PRO A 162 -32.05 -1.12 -16.14
CA PRO A 162 -31.20 -0.89 -14.97
C PRO A 162 -31.87 -1.46 -13.71
N LEU A 163 -31.43 -2.66 -13.32
CA LEU A 163 -31.79 -3.30 -12.08
C LEU A 163 -31.16 -2.47 -10.95
N SER A 164 -31.94 -2.18 -9.92
CA SER A 164 -31.42 -1.64 -8.67
C SER A 164 -30.38 -2.60 -8.07
N ARG A 165 -29.49 -2.08 -7.22
CA ARG A 165 -28.44 -2.89 -6.56
C ARG A 165 -28.98 -4.13 -5.83
N SER A 166 -30.18 -4.02 -5.25
CA SER A 166 -30.89 -5.12 -4.60
C SER A 166 -31.35 -6.19 -5.59
N GLU A 167 -31.79 -5.79 -6.78
CA GLU A 167 -32.23 -6.71 -7.83
C GLU A 167 -31.04 -7.44 -8.46
N LEU A 168 -29.90 -6.76 -8.66
CA LEU A 168 -28.64 -7.38 -9.10
C LEU A 168 -28.14 -8.44 -8.10
N PHE A 169 -28.13 -8.11 -6.81
CA PHE A 169 -27.73 -9.04 -5.75
C PHE A 169 -28.65 -10.27 -5.70
N SER A 170 -29.96 -10.05 -5.80
CA SER A 170 -30.95 -11.13 -5.77
C SER A 170 -30.86 -12.03 -6.99
N HIS A 171 -30.61 -11.47 -8.17
CA HIS A 171 -30.41 -12.22 -9.41
C HIS A 171 -29.16 -13.09 -9.34
N TYR A 172 -28.02 -12.54 -8.91
CA TYR A 172 -26.77 -13.31 -8.80
C TYR A 172 -26.86 -14.43 -7.78
N LEU A 173 -27.52 -14.19 -6.64
CA LEU A 173 -27.84 -15.24 -5.67
C LEU A 173 -28.74 -16.33 -6.26
N ALA A 174 -29.79 -15.95 -6.99
CA ALA A 174 -30.70 -16.90 -7.61
C ALA A 174 -29.96 -17.81 -8.61
N VAL A 175 -29.14 -17.23 -9.50
CA VAL A 175 -28.34 -17.98 -10.50
C VAL A 175 -27.30 -18.88 -9.81
N SER A 176 -26.58 -18.36 -8.81
CA SER A 176 -25.55 -19.15 -8.11
C SER A 176 -26.15 -20.30 -7.29
N VAL A 177 -27.38 -20.14 -6.78
CA VAL A 177 -28.11 -21.21 -6.08
C VAL A 177 -28.64 -22.23 -7.08
N ASP A 178 -29.15 -21.81 -8.23
CA ASP A 178 -29.59 -22.69 -9.32
C ASP A 178 -28.41 -23.58 -9.78
N ASP A 179 -27.26 -22.97 -10.08
CA ASP A 179 -26.03 -23.67 -10.49
C ASP A 179 -25.49 -24.61 -9.40
N ALA A 180 -25.66 -24.28 -8.12
CA ALA A 180 -25.20 -25.11 -7.00
C ALA A 180 -26.16 -26.25 -6.62
N ILE A 181 -27.43 -26.17 -7.05
CA ILE A 181 -28.44 -27.22 -6.84
C ILE A 181 -28.47 -28.18 -8.03
N ASP A 182 -28.23 -27.68 -9.25
CA ASP A 182 -28.24 -28.45 -10.49
C ASP A 182 -26.86 -29.07 -10.86
N GLY A 183 -25.79 -28.73 -10.12
CA GLY A 183 -24.43 -29.30 -10.26
C GLY A 183 -24.09 -30.37 -9.23
#